data_AF-G1VKY4-F1
#
_entry.id   AF-G1VKY4-F1
#
_cell.length_a   1.000
_cell.length_b   1.000
_cell.length_c   1.000
_cell.angle_alpha   90.00
_cell.angle_beta   90.00
_cell.angle_gamma   90.00
#
_symmetry.space_group_name_H-M   'P 1'
#
loop_
_entity.id
_entity.type
_entity.pdbx_description
1 polymer ?
#
loop_
_entity_poly.entity_id
_entity_poly.type
_entity_poly.pdbx_seq_one_letter_code
_entity_poly.pdbx_strand_id
1 'polypeptide(L)'
;MLFHTFLFVFLAEMADKTQLMIMALTNRYSVKTVIAGMILGVFAISGVSVLAGDLIGDLIPMRLIKLAASAMFLFFGLMNLRCSTEEEAGHHVALKIPVVSIAFTFVIAELGDKTQLATVALAADHMREHFPIFLGASLGLIMANILGIFAGKLIFSHLREDTVKVGSSFIFFLFGSLTLFEAVPGNNLIFIGYSTVLMVCAYAIYTFSRRHVGTRG
;
A
#
# COMPACT_ATOMS: atom_id res chain seq x y z
N MET A 1 -14.34 -5.06 -9.89
CA MET A 1 -13.29 -4.62 -8.94
C MET A 1 -11.85 -4.57 -9.47
N LEU A 2 -11.44 -5.37 -10.47
CA LEU A 2 -10.04 -5.49 -10.90
C LEU A 2 -9.28 -4.16 -11.12
N PHE A 3 -9.80 -3.27 -11.98
CA PHE A 3 -9.12 -2.01 -12.29
C PHE A 3 -9.00 -1.08 -11.08
N HIS A 4 -10.02 -1.05 -10.22
CA HIS A 4 -10.00 -0.28 -8.98
C HIS A 4 -8.93 -0.79 -8.02
N THR A 5 -8.89 -2.10 -7.77
CA THR A 5 -7.87 -2.72 -6.92
C THR A 5 -6.48 -2.53 -7.49
N PHE A 6 -6.30 -2.71 -8.81
CA PHE A 6 -5.05 -2.45 -9.49
C PHE A 6 -4.57 -1.02 -9.26
N LEU A 7 -5.39 -0.02 -9.57
CA LEU A 7 -5.00 1.38 -9.48
C LEU A 7 -4.74 1.78 -8.02
N PHE A 8 -5.58 1.30 -7.10
CA PHE A 8 -5.42 1.54 -5.67
C PHE A 8 -4.09 0.99 -5.16
N VAL A 9 -3.84 -0.31 -5.37
CA VAL A 9 -2.62 -0.99 -4.88
C VAL A 9 -1.38 -0.40 -5.55
N PHE A 10 -1.44 -0.19 -6.87
CA PHE A 10 -0.34 0.42 -7.62
C PHE A 10 0.06 1.78 -7.04
N LEU A 11 -0.91 2.68 -6.80
CA LEU A 11 -0.63 4.03 -6.29
C LEU A 11 -0.26 4.03 -4.80
N ALA A 12 -0.82 3.11 -4.01
CA ALA A 12 -0.48 2.96 -2.61
C ALA A 12 0.98 2.50 -2.40
N GLU A 13 1.49 1.67 -3.32
CA GLU A 13 2.84 1.07 -3.32
C GLU A 13 3.88 1.94 -4.04
N MET A 14 3.49 3.05 -4.68
CA MET A 14 4.44 3.93 -5.36
C MET A 14 5.44 4.54 -4.35
N ALA A 15 6.74 4.39 -4.62
CA ALA A 15 7.87 4.89 -3.81
C ALA A 15 7.98 4.27 -2.41
N ASP A 16 7.75 2.96 -2.30
CA ASP A 16 7.85 2.22 -1.05
C ASP A 16 9.20 1.51 -0.82
N LYS A 17 9.44 1.07 0.42
CA LYS A 17 10.59 0.29 0.91
C LYS A 17 10.90 -0.92 0.03
N THR A 18 9.86 -1.58 -0.46
CA THR A 18 9.91 -2.81 -1.24
C THR A 18 10.60 -2.56 -2.58
N GLN A 19 10.40 -1.38 -3.18
CA GLN A 19 11.09 -0.95 -4.40
C GLN A 19 12.60 -0.76 -4.15
N LEU A 20 13.00 -0.14 -3.02
CA LEU A 20 14.40 0.02 -2.64
C LEU A 20 15.08 -1.33 -2.35
N MET A 21 14.39 -2.22 -1.65
CA MET A 21 14.85 -3.59 -1.37
C MET A 21 15.11 -4.34 -2.69
N ILE A 22 14.16 -4.32 -3.61
CA ILE A 22 14.30 -5.02 -4.90
C ILE A 22 15.45 -4.43 -5.71
N MET A 23 15.64 -3.11 -5.70
CA MET A 23 16.80 -2.48 -6.34
C MET A 23 18.11 -2.97 -5.74
N ALA A 24 18.22 -3.03 -4.41
CA ALA A 24 19.40 -3.57 -3.74
C ALA A 24 19.67 -5.03 -4.15
N LEU A 25 18.62 -5.84 -4.31
CA LEU A 25 18.73 -7.23 -4.77
C LEU A 25 19.19 -7.33 -6.23
N THR A 26 18.87 -6.36 -7.09
CA THR A 26 19.39 -6.32 -8.49
C THR A 26 20.89 -6.08 -8.60
N ASN A 27 21.54 -5.59 -7.53
CA ASN A 27 22.99 -5.46 -7.47
C ASN A 27 23.70 -6.79 -7.16
N ARG A 28 22.98 -7.76 -6.57
CA ARG A 28 23.52 -9.09 -6.22
C ARG A 28 23.06 -10.21 -7.16
N TYR A 29 21.87 -10.09 -7.74
CA TYR A 29 21.26 -11.09 -8.61
C TYR A 29 20.87 -10.51 -9.96
N SER A 30 20.75 -11.36 -10.98
CA SER A 30 20.30 -10.91 -12.30
C SER A 30 18.88 -10.34 -12.23
N VAL A 31 18.61 -9.26 -12.98
CA VAL A 31 17.29 -8.60 -13.00
C VAL A 31 16.15 -9.58 -13.28
N LYS A 32 16.37 -10.56 -14.16
CA LYS A 32 15.39 -11.60 -14.48
C LYS A 32 15.08 -12.48 -13.27
N THR A 33 16.11 -12.87 -12.52
CA THR A 33 15.97 -13.66 -11.28
C THR A 33 15.23 -12.89 -10.21
N VAL A 34 15.53 -11.59 -10.06
CA VAL A 34 14.86 -10.71 -9.09
C VAL A 34 13.39 -10.53 -9.43
N ILE A 35 13.07 -10.22 -10.69
CA ILE A 35 11.69 -10.08 -11.15
C ILE A 35 10.92 -11.40 -10.96
N ALA A 36 11.52 -12.55 -11.29
CA ALA A 36 10.87 -13.85 -11.08
C ALA A 36 10.58 -14.13 -9.59
N GLY A 37 11.53 -13.83 -8.70
CA GLY A 37 11.35 -13.98 -7.25
C GLY A 37 10.29 -13.04 -6.71
N MET A 38 10.32 -11.76 -7.10
CA MET A 38 9.31 -10.77 -6.76
C MET A 38 7.92 -11.22 -7.22
N ILE A 39 7.73 -11.61 -8.49
CA ILE A 39 6.42 -12.06 -9.00
C ILE A 39 5.88 -13.24 -8.16
N LEU A 40 6.74 -14.20 -7.83
CA LEU A 40 6.36 -15.34 -6.99
C LEU A 40 5.92 -14.87 -5.60
N GLY A 41 6.68 -13.96 -4.98
CA GLY A 41 6.34 -13.37 -3.69
C GLY A 41 5.03 -12.58 -3.74
N VAL A 42 4.80 -11.78 -4.77
CA VAL A 42 3.58 -10.98 -4.97
C VAL A 42 2.35 -11.89 -5.08
N PHE A 43 2.42 -12.97 -5.87
CA PHE A 43 1.30 -13.91 -5.95
C PHE A 43 1.06 -14.62 -4.62
N ALA A 44 2.12 -14.98 -3.88
CA ALA A 44 1.98 -15.60 -2.57
C ALA A 44 1.28 -14.65 -1.59
N ILE A 45 1.78 -13.42 -1.43
CA ILE A 45 1.20 -12.45 -0.48
C ILE A 45 -0.22 -12.02 -0.89
N SER A 46 -0.47 -11.79 -2.18
CA SER A 46 -1.80 -11.43 -2.68
C SER A 46 -2.79 -12.57 -2.50
N GLY A 47 -2.35 -13.82 -2.72
CA GLY A 47 -3.16 -15.02 -2.50
C GLY A 47 -3.52 -15.18 -1.03
N VAL A 48 -2.53 -15.08 -0.13
CA VAL A 48 -2.76 -15.12 1.32
C VAL A 48 -3.71 -14.00 1.76
N SER A 49 -3.57 -12.80 1.22
CA SER A 49 -4.41 -11.65 1.57
C SER A 49 -5.87 -11.85 1.17
N VAL A 50 -6.10 -12.35 -0.03
CA VAL A 50 -7.47 -12.61 -0.50
C VAL A 50 -8.11 -13.76 0.26
N LEU A 51 -7.37 -14.84 0.52
CA LEU A 51 -7.86 -15.96 1.33
C LEU A 51 -8.15 -15.54 2.78
N ALA A 52 -7.29 -14.71 3.37
CA ALA A 52 -7.52 -14.16 4.69
C ALA A 52 -8.77 -13.26 4.70
N GLY A 53 -8.96 -12.43 3.67
CA GLY A 53 -10.15 -11.58 3.52
C GLY A 53 -11.43 -12.40 3.41
N ASP A 54 -11.42 -13.48 2.62
CA ASP A 54 -12.54 -14.41 2.48
C ASP A 54 -12.94 -15.03 3.83
N LEU A 55 -11.97 -15.61 4.54
CA LEU A 55 -12.18 -16.21 5.87
C LEU A 55 -12.68 -15.21 6.91
N ILE A 56 -12.13 -13.99 6.91
CA ILE A 56 -12.53 -12.93 7.83
C ILE A 56 -13.94 -12.45 7.48
N GLY A 57 -14.25 -12.35 6.20
CA GLY A 57 -15.55 -11.96 5.68
C GLY A 57 -16.67 -12.85 6.23
N ASP A 58 -16.47 -14.16 6.20
CA ASP A 58 -17.50 -15.13 6.61
C ASP A 58 -17.77 -15.10 8.12
N LEU A 59 -16.78 -14.68 8.92
CA LEU A 59 -16.84 -14.70 10.39
C LEU A 59 -17.25 -13.35 10.99
N ILE A 60 -16.93 -12.24 10.32
CA ILE A 60 -17.08 -10.89 10.86
C ILE A 60 -18.20 -10.14 10.14
N PRO A 61 -19.16 -9.53 10.87
CA PRO A 61 -20.19 -8.70 10.27
C PRO A 61 -19.61 -7.62 9.35
N MET A 62 -20.18 -7.48 8.16
CA MET A 62 -19.71 -6.54 7.12
C MET A 62 -19.48 -5.11 7.63
N ARG A 63 -20.33 -4.66 8.57
CA ARG A 63 -20.19 -3.34 9.19
C ARG A 63 -18.87 -3.16 9.94
N LEU A 64 -18.40 -4.19 10.66
CA LEU A 64 -17.13 -4.14 11.38
C LEU A 64 -15.94 -4.19 10.44
N ILE A 65 -16.04 -4.97 9.36
CA ILE A 65 -15.00 -5.01 8.30
C ILE A 65 -14.84 -3.62 7.68
N LYS A 66 -15.94 -2.98 7.27
CA LYS A 66 -15.89 -1.62 6.70
C LYS A 66 -15.38 -0.57 7.69
N LEU A 67 -15.75 -0.68 8.97
CA LEU A 67 -15.21 0.20 10.01
C LEU A 67 -13.71 -0.01 10.24
N ALA A 68 -13.24 -1.26 10.30
CA ALA A 68 -11.82 -1.57 10.45
C ALA A 68 -11.01 -1.13 9.22
N ALA A 69 -11.52 -1.41 8.02
CA ALA A 69 -10.92 -1.01 6.75
C ALA A 69 -10.80 0.51 6.62
N SER A 70 -11.89 1.24 6.91
CA SER A 70 -11.87 2.69 6.89
C SER A 70 -10.93 3.27 7.93
N ALA A 71 -10.91 2.73 9.16
CA ALA A 71 -9.96 3.15 10.18
C ALA A 71 -8.50 2.92 9.73
N MET A 72 -8.18 1.76 9.16
CA MET A 72 -6.88 1.44 8.58
C MET A 72 -6.49 2.42 7.46
N PHE A 73 -7.37 2.66 6.50
CA PHE A 73 -7.09 3.56 5.38
C PHE A 73 -6.87 5.00 5.84
N LEU A 74 -7.67 5.51 6.77
CA LEU A 74 -7.46 6.84 7.33
C LEU A 74 -6.17 6.92 8.15
N PHE A 75 -5.86 5.87 8.91
CA PHE A 75 -4.62 5.76 9.67
C PHE A 75 -3.39 5.78 8.76
N PHE A 76 -3.36 4.94 7.71
CA PHE A 76 -2.27 4.93 6.74
C PHE A 76 -2.17 6.22 5.93
N GLY A 77 -3.30 6.85 5.56
CA GLY A 77 -3.30 8.17 4.93
C GLY A 77 -2.69 9.26 5.82
N LEU A 78 -2.95 9.22 7.13
CA LEU A 78 -2.34 10.14 8.10
C LEU A 78 -0.85 9.84 8.33
N MET A 79 -0.49 8.57 8.48
CA MET A 79 0.89 8.14 8.71
C MET A 79 1.78 8.45 7.51
N ASN A 80 1.28 8.23 6.29
CA ASN A 80 2.04 8.46 5.07
C ASN A 80 2.30 9.98 4.82
N LEU A 81 1.48 10.87 5.40
CA LEU A 81 1.76 12.31 5.48
C LEU A 81 2.77 12.69 6.55
N ARG A 82 2.97 11.86 7.58
CA ARG A 82 4.10 12.03 8.51
C ARG A 82 5.33 11.47 7.81
N CYS A 83 6.22 12.36 7.37
CA CYS A 83 7.51 11.98 6.80
C CYS A 83 8.23 11.08 7.80
N SER A 84 8.22 9.78 7.54
CA SER A 84 8.93 8.77 8.29
C SER A 84 10.02 8.27 7.35
N THR A 85 11.27 8.51 7.73
CA THR A 85 12.41 7.81 7.16
C THR A 85 12.35 6.41 7.73
N GLU A 86 11.66 5.51 7.04
CA GLU A 86 11.64 4.13 7.46
C GLU A 86 12.93 3.45 6.99
N GLU A 87 13.94 3.45 7.85
CA GLU A 87 15.05 2.51 7.77
C GLU A 87 14.65 1.22 8.49
N GLU A 88 14.29 0.19 7.73
CA GLU A 88 14.28 -1.18 8.25
C GLU A 88 15.30 -2.01 7.47
N ALA A 89 16.40 -2.29 8.18
CA ALA A 89 17.51 -3.09 7.73
C ALA A 89 17.04 -4.54 7.45
N GLY A 90 17.24 -4.97 6.21
CA GLY A 90 16.77 -6.24 5.70
C GLY A 90 17.30 -7.47 6.45
N HIS A 91 16.38 -8.33 6.88
CA HIS A 91 16.68 -9.72 7.19
C HIS A 91 16.82 -10.50 5.88
N HIS A 92 18.05 -10.74 5.45
CA HIS A 92 18.33 -11.56 4.27
C HIS A 92 18.29 -13.05 4.64
N VAL A 93 17.30 -13.77 4.12
CA VAL A 93 17.24 -15.24 4.27
C VAL A 93 17.98 -15.87 3.10
N ALA A 94 19.23 -16.29 3.32
CA ALA A 94 20.05 -16.93 2.30
C ALA A 94 19.63 -18.39 2.06
N LEU A 95 18.73 -18.61 1.10
CA LEU A 95 18.38 -19.96 0.61
C LEU A 95 19.21 -20.34 -0.62
N LYS A 96 19.39 -21.65 -0.84
CA LYS A 96 20.15 -22.20 -2.00
C LYS A 96 19.56 -21.86 -3.37
N ILE A 97 18.29 -21.44 -3.44
CA ILE A 97 17.61 -21.05 -4.69
C ILE A 97 17.34 -19.53 -4.65
N PRO A 98 18.07 -18.72 -5.45
CA PRO A 98 17.95 -17.26 -5.42
C PRO A 98 16.53 -16.72 -5.60
N VAL A 99 15.74 -17.32 -6.52
CA VAL A 99 14.36 -16.92 -6.78
C VAL A 99 13.48 -17.07 -5.54
N VAL A 100 13.61 -18.20 -4.83
CA VAL A 100 12.80 -18.50 -3.63
C VAL A 100 13.24 -17.62 -2.45
N SER A 101 14.54 -17.36 -2.30
CA SER A 101 15.06 -16.43 -1.30
C SER A 101 14.49 -15.02 -1.49
N ILE A 102 14.47 -14.52 -2.73
CA ILE A 102 13.92 -13.21 -3.07
C ILE A 102 12.41 -13.18 -2.83
N ALA A 103 11.68 -14.21 -3.24
CA ALA A 103 10.24 -14.31 -2.99
C ALA A 103 9.92 -14.29 -1.49
N PHE A 104 10.67 -15.04 -0.70
CA PHE A 104 10.47 -15.10 0.76
C PHE A 104 10.82 -13.77 1.43
N THR A 105 11.92 -13.13 1.01
CA THR A 105 12.32 -11.80 1.48
C THR A 105 11.25 -10.77 1.16
N PHE A 106 10.69 -10.82 -0.05
CA PHE A 106 9.59 -9.96 -0.48
C PHE A 106 8.33 -10.18 0.37
N VAL A 107 7.92 -11.44 0.55
CA VAL A 107 6.77 -11.78 1.40
C VAL A 107 6.96 -11.26 2.81
N ILE A 108 8.14 -11.41 3.41
CA ILE A 108 8.42 -10.87 4.75
C ILE A 108 8.36 -9.35 4.78
N ALA A 109 8.93 -8.68 3.77
CA ALA A 109 8.95 -7.22 3.69
C ALA A 109 7.55 -6.62 3.53
N GLU A 110 6.64 -7.34 2.88
CA GLU A 110 5.26 -6.92 2.60
C GLU A 110 4.26 -7.43 3.65
N LEU A 111 4.69 -8.30 4.57
CA LEU A 111 3.79 -8.91 5.54
C LEU A 111 3.38 -7.88 6.61
N GLY A 112 2.08 -7.60 6.68
CA GLY A 112 1.48 -6.63 7.58
C GLY A 112 1.49 -5.20 7.03
N ASP A 113 1.91 -5.00 5.78
CA ASP A 113 1.95 -3.67 5.19
C ASP A 113 0.55 -3.13 4.83
N LYS A 114 0.46 -1.81 4.65
CA LYS A 114 -0.75 -1.06 4.30
C LYS A 114 -1.46 -1.64 3.08
N THR A 115 -0.73 -2.06 2.05
CA THR A 115 -1.32 -2.60 0.82
C THR A 115 -1.85 -4.01 1.02
N GLN A 116 -1.22 -4.80 1.90
CA GLN A 116 -1.72 -6.11 2.30
C GLN A 116 -3.03 -5.99 3.07
N LEU A 117 -3.06 -5.16 4.12
CA LEU A 117 -4.25 -4.96 4.95
C LEU A 117 -5.42 -4.38 4.15
N ALA A 118 -5.12 -3.49 3.19
CA ALA A 118 -6.08 -2.99 2.22
C ALA A 118 -6.68 -4.11 1.35
N THR A 119 -5.84 -5.00 0.85
CA THR A 119 -6.26 -6.11 -0.01
C THR A 119 -7.14 -7.10 0.75
N VAL A 120 -6.78 -7.40 2.01
CA VAL A 120 -7.61 -8.22 2.92
C VAL A 120 -8.98 -7.56 3.11
N ALA A 121 -9.02 -6.26 3.41
CA ALA A 121 -10.27 -5.53 3.60
C ALA A 121 -11.15 -5.51 2.34
N LEU A 122 -10.56 -5.26 1.18
CA LEU A 122 -11.27 -5.27 -0.11
C LEU A 122 -11.83 -6.66 -0.43
N ALA A 123 -11.06 -7.72 -0.18
CA ALA A 123 -11.51 -9.09 -0.38
C ALA A 123 -12.65 -9.47 0.58
N ALA A 124 -12.56 -9.07 1.85
CA ALA A 124 -13.59 -9.32 2.84
C ALA A 124 -14.91 -8.58 2.54
N ASP A 125 -14.83 -7.38 1.95
CA ASP A 125 -16.02 -6.60 1.56
C ASP A 125 -16.68 -7.16 0.28
N HIS A 126 -15.89 -7.69 -0.65
CA HIS A 126 -16.33 -8.12 -1.97
C HIS A 126 -16.13 -9.63 -2.19
N MET A 127 -16.78 -10.44 -1.35
CA MET A 127 -16.64 -11.90 -1.31
C MET A 127 -16.89 -12.62 -2.66
N ARG A 128 -17.63 -12.00 -3.57
CA ARG A 128 -17.93 -12.60 -4.89
C ARG A 128 -16.86 -12.29 -5.95
N GLU A 129 -15.92 -11.39 -5.65
CA GLU A 129 -14.93 -10.87 -6.60
C GLU A 129 -13.46 -11.15 -6.19
N HIS A 130 -13.21 -12.26 -5.48
CA HIS A 130 -11.86 -12.65 -5.05
C HIS A 130 -10.82 -12.68 -6.18
N PHE A 131 -11.17 -13.27 -7.32
CA PHE A 131 -10.25 -13.41 -8.44
C PHE A 131 -9.88 -12.05 -9.08
N PRO A 132 -10.85 -11.15 -9.38
CA PRO A 132 -10.57 -9.77 -9.75
C PRO A 132 -9.66 -9.01 -8.77
N ILE A 133 -9.87 -9.18 -7.46
CA ILE A 133 -9.11 -8.47 -6.41
C ILE A 133 -7.69 -9.02 -6.33
N PHE A 134 -7.53 -10.35 -6.34
CA PHE A 134 -6.23 -11.03 -6.40
C PHE A 134 -5.40 -10.56 -7.60
N LEU A 135 -5.99 -10.58 -8.80
CA LEU A 135 -5.31 -10.15 -10.01
C LEU A 135 -5.01 -8.64 -9.98
N GLY A 136 -5.96 -7.82 -9.54
CA GLY A 136 -5.77 -6.39 -9.41
C GLY A 136 -4.61 -6.05 -8.49
N ALA A 137 -4.60 -6.60 -7.28
CA ALA A 137 -3.54 -6.39 -6.29
C ALA A 137 -2.19 -6.90 -6.79
N SER A 138 -2.15 -8.12 -7.35
CA SER A 138 -0.91 -8.70 -7.88
C SER A 138 -0.32 -7.86 -9.02
N LEU A 139 -1.16 -7.45 -9.97
CA LEU A 139 -0.72 -6.61 -11.09
C LEU A 139 -0.27 -5.22 -10.62
N GLY A 140 -0.94 -4.65 -9.61
CA GLY A 140 -0.58 -3.38 -9.01
C GLY A 140 0.81 -3.42 -8.40
N LEU A 141 1.07 -4.40 -7.52
CA LEU A 141 2.36 -4.62 -6.88
C LEU A 141 3.47 -4.93 -7.89
N ILE A 142 3.20 -5.80 -8.88
CA ILE A 142 4.19 -6.14 -9.92
C ILE A 142 4.54 -4.90 -10.73
N MET A 143 3.54 -4.15 -11.20
CA MET A 143 3.78 -2.95 -12.01
C MET A 143 4.52 -1.89 -11.21
N ALA A 144 4.15 -1.69 -9.94
CA ALA A 144 4.80 -0.72 -9.06
C ALA A 144 6.29 -1.04 -8.88
N ASN A 145 6.60 -2.29 -8.54
CA ASN A 145 7.97 -2.72 -8.31
C ASN A 145 8.80 -2.78 -9.60
N ILE A 146 8.22 -3.16 -10.74
CA ILE A 146 8.90 -3.09 -12.04
C ILE A 146 9.26 -1.65 -12.38
N LEU A 147 8.31 -0.71 -12.24
CA LEU A 147 8.61 0.71 -12.43
C LEU A 147 9.68 1.17 -11.46
N GLY A 148 9.65 0.73 -10.21
CA GLY A 148 10.72 0.93 -9.24
C GLY A 148 12.08 0.50 -9.79
N ILE A 149 12.24 -0.74 -10.25
CA ILE A 149 13.53 -1.26 -10.77
C ILE A 149 14.07 -0.40 -11.93
N PHE A 150 13.20 -0.02 -12.88
CA PHE A 150 13.61 0.73 -14.07
C PHE A 150 13.82 2.24 -13.77
N ALA A 151 12.95 2.83 -12.96
CA ALA A 151 13.08 4.20 -12.48
C ALA A 151 14.29 4.32 -11.53
N GLY A 152 14.62 3.30 -10.76
CA GLY A 152 15.80 3.26 -9.91
C GLY A 152 17.11 3.42 -10.67
N LYS A 153 17.15 2.94 -11.92
CA LYS A 153 18.29 3.11 -12.83
C LYS A 153 18.37 4.49 -13.49
N LEU A 154 17.30 5.29 -13.49
CA LEU A 154 17.19 6.51 -14.31
C LEU A 154 16.75 7.79 -13.54
N ILE A 155 15.98 7.67 -12.46
CA ILE A 155 15.02 8.68 -11.96
C ILE A 155 15.11 9.01 -10.46
N PHE A 156 15.88 8.30 -9.62
CA PHE A 156 16.03 8.74 -8.21
C PHE A 156 16.67 10.13 -8.02
N SER A 157 16.93 10.87 -9.11
CA SER A 157 17.30 12.28 -9.11
C SER A 157 16.14 13.30 -9.24
N HIS A 158 14.91 12.92 -9.65
CA HIS A 158 13.88 13.94 -10.03
C HIS A 158 12.46 13.80 -9.44
N LEU A 159 12.07 12.65 -8.89
CA LEU A 159 10.77 12.55 -8.20
C LEU A 159 10.96 12.84 -6.71
N ARG A 160 10.41 13.96 -6.22
CA ARG A 160 10.32 14.22 -4.77
C ARG A 160 9.42 13.16 -4.15
N GLU A 161 9.99 12.35 -3.26
CA GLU A 161 9.27 11.40 -2.39
C GLU A 161 7.99 12.04 -1.80
N ASP A 162 8.08 13.30 -1.40
CA ASP A 162 6.97 14.09 -0.86
C ASP A 162 5.72 14.07 -1.76
N THR A 163 5.87 14.20 -3.08
CA THR A 163 4.73 14.32 -4.00
C THR A 163 3.99 12.98 -4.12
N VAL A 164 4.74 11.88 -4.15
CA VAL A 164 4.17 10.53 -4.26
C VAL A 164 3.48 10.14 -2.95
N LYS A 165 4.12 10.43 -1.81
CA LYS A 165 3.54 10.23 -0.47
C LYS A 165 2.23 11.01 -0.30
N VAL A 166 2.18 12.27 -0.74
CA VAL A 166 0.96 13.09 -0.73
C VAL A 166 -0.13 12.50 -1.63
N GLY A 167 0.21 12.06 -2.84
CA GLY A 167 -0.75 11.43 -3.77
C GLY A 167 -1.33 10.11 -3.24
N SER A 168 -0.46 9.21 -2.75
CA SER A 168 -0.84 7.96 -2.10
C SER A 168 -1.79 8.19 -0.92
N SER A 169 -1.47 9.17 -0.08
CA SER A 169 -2.28 9.49 1.08
C SER A 169 -3.65 10.06 0.74
N PHE A 170 -3.75 10.87 -0.32
CA PHE A 170 -5.05 11.33 -0.82
C PHE A 170 -5.96 10.15 -1.20
N ILE A 171 -5.41 9.12 -1.82
CA ILE A 171 -6.14 7.92 -2.21
C ILE A 171 -6.58 7.13 -0.97
N PHE A 172 -5.69 6.96 0.00
CA PHE A 172 -6.02 6.36 1.29
C PHE A 172 -7.15 7.11 2.01
N PHE A 173 -7.11 8.44 2.06
CA PHE A 173 -8.20 9.24 2.61
C PHE A 173 -9.50 9.06 1.83
N LEU A 174 -9.44 9.09 0.50
CA LEU A 174 -10.62 8.95 -0.35
C LEU A 174 -11.31 7.60 -0.11
N PHE A 175 -10.59 6.49 -0.22
CA PHE A 175 -11.15 5.15 0.02
C PHE A 175 -11.57 4.97 1.48
N GLY A 176 -10.79 5.47 2.44
CA GLY A 176 -11.17 5.49 3.84
C GLY A 176 -12.49 6.24 4.11
N SER A 177 -12.69 7.39 3.45
CA SER A 177 -13.94 8.18 3.53
C SER A 177 -15.10 7.38 2.98
N LEU A 178 -14.95 6.85 1.76
CA LEU A 178 -16.00 6.14 1.03
C LEU A 178 -16.46 4.92 1.82
N THR A 179 -15.53 4.09 2.28
CA THR A 179 -15.84 2.89 3.07
C THR A 179 -16.47 3.25 4.42
N LEU A 180 -16.07 4.35 5.05
CA LEU A 180 -16.67 4.81 6.32
C LEU A 180 -18.13 5.23 6.14
N PHE A 181 -18.44 5.97 5.07
CA PHE A 181 -19.80 6.44 4.78
C PHE A 181 -20.76 5.31 4.40
N GLU A 182 -20.24 4.21 3.85
CA GLU A 182 -21.04 3.00 3.64
C GLU A 182 -21.29 2.22 4.94
N ALA A 183 -20.38 2.30 5.92
CA ALA A 183 -20.47 1.54 7.18
C ALA A 183 -21.37 2.20 8.24
N VAL A 184 -21.51 3.53 8.17
CA VAL A 184 -22.19 4.34 9.19
C VAL A 184 -23.51 4.86 8.63
N PRO A 185 -24.66 4.66 9.32
CA PRO A 185 -25.94 5.20 8.88
C PRO A 185 -25.85 6.72 8.74
N GLY A 186 -26.29 7.24 7.59
CA GLY A 186 -26.10 8.62 7.15
C GLY A 186 -26.70 9.64 8.12
N ASN A 187 -25.91 10.08 9.09
CA ASN A 187 -26.25 11.15 10.01
C ASN A 187 -25.40 12.38 9.68
N ASN A 188 -26.04 13.52 9.48
CA ASN A 188 -25.40 14.77 9.03
C ASN A 188 -24.26 15.22 9.96
N LEU A 189 -24.36 14.92 11.27
CA LEU A 189 -23.32 15.20 12.27
C LEU A 189 -22.00 14.46 12.00
N ILE A 190 -22.08 13.23 11.46
CA ILE A 190 -20.90 12.40 11.19
C ILE A 190 -20.18 12.91 9.94
N PHE A 191 -20.94 13.34 8.92
CA PHE A 191 -20.39 14.01 7.73
C PHE A 191 -19.69 15.33 8.09
N ILE A 192 -20.31 16.15 8.95
CA ILE A 192 -19.74 17.43 9.39
C ILE A 192 -18.46 17.20 10.22
N GLY A 193 -18.50 16.27 11.18
CA GLY A 193 -17.34 15.91 11.98
C GLY A 193 -16.18 15.40 11.12
N TYR A 194 -16.47 14.52 10.17
CA TYR A 194 -15.48 13.96 9.24
C TYR A 194 -14.82 15.03 8.35
N SER A 195 -15.62 15.92 7.75
CA SER A 195 -15.13 17.02 6.92
C SER A 195 -14.24 17.98 7.70
N THR A 196 -14.60 18.25 8.97
CA THR A 196 -13.81 19.12 9.85
C THR A 196 -12.46 18.50 10.18
N VAL A 197 -12.42 17.20 10.51
CA VAL A 197 -11.17 16.47 10.78
C VAL A 197 -10.27 16.42 9.54
N LEU A 198 -10.83 16.13 8.36
CA LEU A 198 -10.07 16.16 7.11
C LEU A 198 -9.48 17.54 6.80
N MET A 199 -10.25 18.63 7.00
CA MET A 199 -9.75 19.99 6.81
C MET A 199 -8.62 20.33 7.79
N VAL A 200 -8.75 19.93 9.06
CA VAL A 200 -7.71 20.17 10.07
C VAL A 200 -6.44 19.37 9.75
N CYS A 201 -6.57 18.11 9.34
CA CYS A 201 -5.44 17.30 8.90
C CYS A 201 -4.78 17.92 7.65
N ALA A 202 -5.55 18.24 6.62
CA ALA A 202 -5.04 18.88 5.40
C ALA A 202 -4.32 20.21 5.70
N TYR A 203 -4.87 21.03 6.60
CA TYR A 203 -4.25 22.28 7.03
C TYR A 203 -2.96 22.06 7.84
N ALA A 204 -2.95 21.08 8.76
CA ALA A 204 -1.75 20.70 9.51
C ALA A 204 -0.65 20.20 8.58
N ILE A 205 -1.00 19.45 7.54
CA ILE A 205 -0.05 18.94 6.54
C ILE A 205 0.45 20.07 5.64
N TYR A 206 -0.43 20.97 5.18
CA TYR A 206 -0.02 22.15 4.41
C TYR A 206 1.00 22.99 5.18
N THR A 207 0.74 23.24 6.46
CA THR A 207 1.64 24.04 7.31
C THR A 207 2.94 23.31 7.65
N PHE A 208 2.91 21.98 7.83
CA PHE A 208 4.10 21.16 8.08
C PHE A 208 4.99 21.04 6.85
N SER A 209 4.41 20.80 5.66
CA SER A 209 5.13 20.76 4.38
C SER A 209 5.83 22.08 4.07
N ARG A 210 5.22 23.21 4.45
CA ARG A 210 5.80 24.55 4.24
C ARG A 210 6.98 24.85 5.18
N ARG A 211 7.06 24.22 6.35
CA ARG A 211 8.18 24.41 7.31
C ARG A 211 9.49 23.77 6.84
N HIS A 212 9.44 22.67 6.09
CA HIS A 212 10.65 21.99 5.59
C HIS A 212 11.24 22.59 4.30
N VAL A 213 10.50 23.46 3.60
CA VAL A 213 11.01 24.19 2.42
C VAL A 213 11.84 25.44 2.81
N GLY A 214 11.72 25.92 4.05
CA GLY A 214 12.36 27.14 4.53
C GLY A 214 13.78 27.01 5.11
N THR A 215 14.36 25.80 5.18
CA THR A 215 15.67 25.56 5.82
C THR A 215 16.79 25.18 4.84
N ARG A 216 16.64 25.48 3.55
CA ARG A 216 17.72 25.43 2.54
C ARG A 216 17.89 26.79 1.86
N GLY A 217 18.05 27.83 2.67
CA GLY A 217 18.49 29.17 2.26
C GLY A 217 19.73 29.54 3.05
#